data_AF-A0A1X0NNA3-F1
#
_entry.id   AF-A0A1X0NNA3-F1
#
_cell.length_a   1.000
_cell.length_b   1.000
_cell.length_c   1.000
_cell.angle_alpha   90.00
_cell.angle_beta   90.00
_cell.angle_gamma   90.00
#
_symmetry.space_group_name_H-M   'P 1'
#
loop_
_entity.id
_entity.type
_entity.pdbx_description
1 polymer ?
#
loop_
_entity_poly.entity_id
_entity_poly.type
_entity_poly.pdbx_seq_one_letter_code
_entity_poly.pdbx_strand_id
1 'polypeptide(L)'
;MRLRTLCVPLAAPLCTTTRAFSEVKCNYDGTATPPWPAAGEAPKYPPARADHPLPKPRMRKTQTEWMFYHGHGGRLGVYGPSREIADFEFADGTPSSISGRRYAFKHHQDYLLVQLIRAGAVVERYAAHGLLPRVPGTAEQRDWDPAIPLFLEDVDEHGRPPPTPLQGQQQQQQQQQQVNNMMCARMIDERMGRTAHTPNELANRHEGEKLEPNTMFASYDPSAFVSDHVKMRDDKRPYWSRRRWALTDKFLVPKSPKAKNTIKDE
;
A
#
# COMPACT_ATOMS: atom_id res chain seq x y z
N MET A 1 -19.66 -74.39 57.90
CA MET A 1 -19.87 -73.80 56.55
C MET A 1 -18.67 -72.94 56.22
N ARG A 2 -17.87 -73.32 55.21
CA ARG A 2 -16.64 -72.64 54.79
C ARG A 2 -16.95 -71.74 53.59
N LEU A 3 -16.73 -70.44 53.71
CA LEU A 3 -16.81 -69.50 52.58
C LEU A 3 -15.52 -69.61 51.76
N ARG A 4 -15.63 -69.97 50.48
CA ARG A 4 -14.55 -69.90 49.50
C ARG A 4 -14.61 -68.55 48.82
N THR A 5 -13.56 -67.74 48.99
CA THR A 5 -13.27 -66.56 48.19
C THR A 5 -12.77 -67.01 46.81
N LEU A 6 -13.50 -66.66 45.75
CA LEU A 6 -13.03 -66.79 44.38
C LEU A 6 -12.33 -65.49 43.98
N CYS A 7 -11.00 -65.56 43.87
CA CYS A 7 -10.19 -64.56 43.17
C CYS A 7 -10.38 -64.77 41.67
N VAL A 8 -11.00 -63.80 40.99
CA VAL A 8 -10.96 -63.69 39.53
C VAL A 8 -9.91 -62.63 39.19
N PRO A 9 -8.91 -62.91 38.33
CA PRO A 9 -8.02 -61.87 37.86
C PRO A 9 -8.79 -61.03 36.84
N LEU A 10 -9.09 -59.78 37.21
CA LEU A 10 -9.54 -58.77 36.27
C LEU A 10 -8.32 -58.42 35.41
N ALA A 11 -8.21 -59.01 34.22
CA ALA A 11 -7.27 -58.57 33.21
C ALA A 11 -7.68 -57.16 32.78
N ALA A 12 -7.04 -56.16 33.36
CA ALA A 12 -7.15 -54.79 32.89
C ALA A 12 -6.61 -54.75 31.45
N PRO A 13 -7.42 -54.39 30.44
CA PRO A 13 -6.84 -54.01 29.16
C PRO A 13 -5.92 -52.81 29.44
N LEU A 14 -4.66 -52.91 29.03
CA LEU A 14 -3.78 -51.77 28.88
C LEU A 14 -4.44 -50.80 27.92
N CYS A 15 -5.27 -49.90 28.45
CA CYS A 15 -5.67 -48.69 27.76
C CYS A 15 -4.38 -47.90 27.55
N THR A 16 -3.79 -48.02 26.37
CA THR A 16 -2.91 -46.98 25.85
C THR A 16 -3.72 -45.70 25.89
N THR A 17 -3.42 -44.82 26.84
CA THR A 17 -3.96 -43.47 26.90
C THR A 17 -3.51 -42.76 25.63
N THR A 18 -4.36 -42.74 24.60
CA THR A 18 -4.19 -41.89 23.43
C THR A 18 -4.25 -40.45 23.94
N ARG A 19 -3.08 -39.83 24.02
CA ARG A 19 -2.90 -38.45 24.47
C ARG A 19 -3.39 -37.55 23.34
N ALA A 20 -4.55 -36.92 23.50
CA ALA A 20 -5.08 -35.96 22.54
C ALA A 20 -4.42 -34.59 22.81
N PHE A 21 -3.34 -34.30 22.12
CA PHE A 21 -2.70 -32.99 22.15
C PHE A 21 -3.12 -32.14 20.94
N SER A 22 -3.01 -30.83 21.09
CA SER A 22 -3.30 -29.86 20.03
C SER A 22 -2.25 -28.76 20.08
N GLU A 23 -1.68 -28.42 18.93
CA GLU A 23 -0.74 -27.32 18.79
C GLU A 23 -1.48 -26.00 18.51
N VAL A 24 -1.13 -24.95 19.25
CA VAL A 24 -1.57 -23.58 18.99
C VAL A 24 -0.35 -22.66 19.11
N LYS A 25 0.03 -22.00 18.02
CA LYS A 25 1.12 -21.03 17.98
C LYS A 25 0.72 -19.82 17.15
N CYS A 26 0.94 -18.62 17.66
CA CYS A 26 0.78 -17.37 16.92
C CYS A 26 2.12 -16.78 16.44
N ASN A 27 3.24 -17.28 16.96
CA ASN A 27 4.59 -16.85 16.61
C ASN A 27 5.50 -18.09 16.40
N TYR A 28 6.62 -17.91 15.69
CA TYR A 28 7.58 -18.97 15.42
C TYR A 28 8.12 -19.61 16.71
N ASP A 29 8.52 -18.78 17.68
CA ASP A 29 9.04 -19.23 18.99
C ASP A 29 7.94 -19.73 19.95
N GLY A 30 6.67 -19.66 19.55
CA GLY A 30 5.52 -19.99 20.43
C GLY A 30 5.21 -18.94 21.50
N THR A 31 5.95 -17.84 21.55
CA THR A 31 5.69 -16.73 22.48
C THR A 31 4.47 -15.91 22.07
N ALA A 32 3.71 -15.42 23.05
CA ALA A 32 2.55 -14.56 22.84
C ALA A 32 2.53 -13.45 23.89
N THR A 33 1.93 -12.31 23.53
CA THR A 33 1.59 -11.29 24.53
C THR A 33 0.58 -11.88 25.53
N PRO A 34 0.63 -11.49 26.81
CA PRO A 34 -0.28 -12.01 27.82
C PRO A 34 -1.73 -11.70 27.38
N PRO A 35 -2.56 -12.73 27.14
CA PRO A 35 -3.90 -12.51 26.59
C PRO A 35 -4.86 -11.94 27.63
N TRP A 36 -4.53 -12.09 28.92
CA TRP A 36 -5.33 -11.64 30.05
C TRP A 36 -4.57 -10.54 30.81
N PRO A 37 -5.23 -9.43 31.18
CA PRO A 37 -4.64 -8.44 32.07
C PRO A 37 -4.52 -8.99 33.49
N ALA A 38 -3.80 -8.28 34.37
CA ALA A 38 -3.78 -8.62 35.78
C ALA A 38 -5.16 -8.42 36.42
N ALA A 39 -5.41 -9.10 37.55
CA ALA A 39 -6.67 -8.96 38.27
C ALA A 39 -6.89 -7.51 38.73
N GLY A 40 -8.04 -6.94 38.38
CA GLY A 40 -8.39 -5.55 38.70
C GLY A 40 -7.93 -4.52 37.66
N GLU A 41 -7.16 -4.91 36.65
CA GLU A 41 -6.79 -4.02 35.55
C GLU A 41 -7.79 -4.08 34.39
N ALA A 42 -7.99 -2.94 33.72
CA ALA A 42 -8.83 -2.88 32.53
C ALA A 42 -8.13 -3.56 31.34
N PRO A 43 -8.83 -4.40 30.55
CA PRO A 43 -8.27 -5.05 29.38
C PRO A 43 -7.94 -4.03 28.28
N LYS A 44 -6.87 -4.30 27.53
CA LYS A 44 -6.49 -3.52 26.34
C LYS A 44 -7.25 -4.03 25.13
N TYR A 45 -7.98 -3.15 24.45
CA TYR A 45 -8.70 -3.48 23.23
C TYR A 45 -7.94 -3.00 21.98
N PRO A 46 -7.98 -3.76 20.87
CA PRO A 46 -7.46 -3.31 19.59
C PRO A 46 -8.27 -2.12 19.03
N PRO A 47 -7.66 -1.26 18.21
CA PRO A 47 -8.38 -0.18 17.55
C PRO A 47 -9.42 -0.75 16.58
N ALA A 48 -10.70 -0.47 16.84
CA ALA A 48 -11.80 -0.96 16.01
C ALA A 48 -11.99 -0.18 14.70
N ARG A 49 -11.33 0.97 14.54
CA ARG A 49 -11.40 1.81 13.33
C ARG A 49 -10.38 1.33 12.31
N ALA A 50 -10.74 1.42 11.02
CA ALA A 50 -9.81 1.17 9.93
C ALA A 50 -8.62 2.13 10.02
N ASP A 51 -7.43 1.65 9.67
CA ASP A 51 -6.17 2.40 9.74
C ASP A 51 -6.06 3.35 8.53
N HIS A 52 -7.00 4.29 8.44
CA HIS A 52 -7.07 5.30 7.39
C HIS A 52 -6.39 6.59 7.86
N PRO A 53 -5.52 7.22 7.04
CA PRO A 53 -4.74 8.39 7.47
C PRO A 53 -5.61 9.62 7.75
N LEU A 54 -6.73 9.76 7.03
CA LEU A 54 -7.67 10.85 7.25
C LEU A 54 -8.62 10.56 8.44
N PRO A 55 -8.95 11.56 9.27
CA PRO A 55 -9.85 11.40 10.42
C PRO A 55 -11.30 11.10 10.03
N LYS A 56 -11.66 11.35 8.77
CA LYS A 56 -12.93 11.01 8.15
C LYS A 56 -12.63 10.37 6.78
N PRO A 57 -13.37 9.32 6.38
CA PRO A 57 -14.50 8.70 7.06
C PRO A 57 -14.09 7.83 8.26
N ARG A 58 -14.95 7.75 9.28
CA ARG A 58 -14.72 6.91 10.47
C ARG A 58 -15.28 5.51 10.24
N MET A 59 -14.56 4.70 9.49
CA MET A 59 -14.97 3.33 9.17
C MET A 59 -14.50 2.35 10.25
N ARG A 60 -15.31 1.34 10.53
CA ARG A 60 -14.91 0.19 11.36
C ARG A 60 -14.07 -0.76 10.53
N LYS A 61 -13.11 -1.44 11.15
CA LYS A 61 -12.33 -2.51 10.51
C LYS A 61 -13.26 -3.57 9.92
N THR A 62 -13.05 -3.88 8.65
CA THR A 62 -13.71 -5.00 7.98
C THR A 62 -13.21 -6.34 8.54
N GLN A 63 -13.93 -7.44 8.27
CA GLN A 63 -13.47 -8.78 8.66
C GLN A 63 -12.07 -9.09 8.11
N THR A 64 -11.78 -8.68 6.87
CA THR A 64 -10.47 -8.87 6.24
C THR A 64 -9.37 -8.10 6.97
N GLU A 65 -9.63 -6.87 7.40
CA GLU A 65 -8.69 -6.11 8.23
C GLU A 65 -8.46 -6.75 9.60
N TRP A 66 -9.49 -7.38 10.19
CA TRP A 66 -9.29 -8.18 11.40
C TRP A 66 -8.43 -9.43 11.16
N MET A 67 -8.56 -10.10 10.01
CA MET A 67 -7.68 -11.21 9.65
C MET A 67 -6.21 -10.75 9.53
N PHE A 68 -5.98 -9.63 8.85
CA PHE A 68 -4.65 -9.00 8.78
C PHE A 68 -4.12 -8.62 10.16
N TYR A 69 -4.97 -8.02 11.01
CA TYR A 69 -4.61 -7.64 12.37
C TYR A 69 -4.16 -8.85 13.21
N HIS A 70 -4.80 -10.01 13.03
CA HIS A 70 -4.46 -11.25 13.72
C HIS A 70 -3.37 -12.07 13.01
N GLY A 71 -2.62 -11.49 12.08
CA GLY A 71 -1.45 -12.13 11.45
C GLY A 71 -1.76 -13.18 10.38
N HIS A 72 -3.02 -13.26 9.93
CA HIS A 72 -3.38 -14.01 8.73
C HIS A 72 -3.22 -13.12 7.49
N GLY A 73 -3.25 -13.71 6.30
CA GLY A 73 -3.42 -12.95 5.07
C GLY A 73 -4.85 -12.43 4.88
N GLY A 74 -5.16 -11.98 3.67
CA GLY A 74 -6.52 -11.52 3.32
C GLY A 74 -7.57 -12.64 3.27
N ARG A 75 -7.19 -13.90 3.52
CA ARG A 75 -8.04 -15.09 3.51
C ARG A 75 -7.50 -16.11 4.52
N LEU A 76 -8.38 -16.98 5.02
CA LEU A 76 -7.98 -18.17 5.78
C LEU A 76 -7.12 -19.11 4.92
N GLY A 77 -6.15 -19.80 5.52
CA GLY A 77 -5.23 -20.71 4.80
C GLY A 77 -4.12 -20.00 4.01
N VAL A 78 -3.98 -18.68 4.15
CA VAL A 78 -2.85 -17.90 3.63
C VAL A 78 -2.14 -17.24 4.78
N TYR A 79 -0.86 -17.61 4.97
CA TYR A 79 -0.07 -17.27 6.16
C TYR A 79 -0.77 -17.70 7.47
N GLY A 80 -0.13 -17.39 8.61
CA GLY A 80 -0.67 -17.66 9.93
C GLY A 80 -0.71 -19.15 10.34
N PRO A 81 -1.29 -19.43 11.51
CA PRO A 81 -1.23 -20.75 12.14
C PRO A 81 -1.94 -21.83 11.33
N SER A 82 -3.05 -21.49 10.66
CA SER A 82 -3.86 -22.40 9.84
C SER A 82 -3.12 -23.04 8.66
N ARG A 83 -1.94 -22.54 8.31
CA ARG A 83 -1.09 -23.08 7.22
C ARG A 83 0.26 -23.57 7.71
N GLU A 84 0.72 -23.08 8.87
CA GLU A 84 2.02 -23.40 9.41
C GLU A 84 2.06 -24.67 10.24
N ILE A 85 1.00 -24.89 11.01
CA ILE A 85 0.83 -26.06 11.87
C ILE A 85 0.52 -27.27 10.99
N ALA A 86 1.06 -28.44 11.35
CA ALA A 86 0.78 -29.67 10.62
C ALA A 86 -0.68 -30.07 10.81
N ASP A 87 -1.32 -30.57 9.75
CA ASP A 87 -2.73 -30.96 9.78
C ASP A 87 -2.98 -32.16 10.72
N PHE A 88 -1.96 -33.02 10.91
CA PHE A 88 -2.02 -34.18 11.78
C PHE A 88 -0.62 -34.61 12.26
N GLU A 89 -0.62 -35.41 13.33
CA GLU A 89 0.51 -36.18 13.83
C GLU A 89 0.09 -37.64 14.02
N PHE A 90 1.04 -38.57 13.99
CA PHE A 90 0.76 -39.96 14.34
C PHE A 90 0.59 -40.11 15.85
N ALA A 91 -0.13 -41.15 16.30
CA ALA A 91 -0.46 -41.35 17.71
C ALA A 91 0.76 -41.60 18.63
N ASP A 92 1.89 -41.98 18.05
CA ASP A 92 3.18 -42.14 18.71
C ASP A 92 3.98 -40.82 18.81
N GLY A 93 3.45 -39.72 18.24
CA GLY A 93 4.11 -38.42 18.16
C GLY A 93 5.01 -38.24 16.93
N THR A 94 5.03 -39.20 16.01
CA THR A 94 5.78 -39.03 14.75
C THR A 94 5.12 -37.91 13.91
N PRO A 95 5.87 -36.91 13.41
CA PRO A 95 5.31 -35.82 12.62
C PRO A 95 4.96 -36.25 11.19
N SER A 96 4.13 -35.46 10.50
CA SER A 96 3.82 -35.65 9.09
C SER A 96 5.06 -35.43 8.19
N SER A 97 5.08 -36.05 7.00
CA SER A 97 6.14 -35.84 6.01
C SER A 97 6.05 -34.48 5.31
N ILE A 98 7.18 -34.01 4.75
CA ILE A 98 7.23 -32.74 4.03
C ILE A 98 6.64 -32.91 2.62
N SER A 99 5.47 -32.34 2.39
CA SER A 99 4.88 -32.24 1.05
C SER A 99 5.68 -31.30 0.15
N GLY A 100 5.71 -31.55 -1.17
CA GLY A 100 6.29 -30.61 -2.15
C GLY A 100 5.68 -29.20 -2.07
N ARG A 101 4.38 -29.09 -1.73
CA ARG A 101 3.73 -27.78 -1.50
C ARG A 101 4.23 -27.10 -0.23
N ARG A 102 4.52 -27.87 0.83
CA ARG A 102 5.11 -27.36 2.08
C ARG A 102 6.52 -26.85 1.82
N TYR A 103 7.31 -27.56 1.04
CA TYR A 103 8.64 -27.13 0.61
C TYR A 103 8.59 -25.84 -0.23
N ALA A 104 7.74 -25.79 -1.26
CA ALA A 104 7.58 -24.59 -2.09
C ALA A 104 7.10 -23.37 -1.27
N PHE A 105 6.25 -23.60 -0.27
CA PHE A 105 5.82 -22.55 0.65
C PHE A 105 6.96 -22.05 1.55
N LYS A 106 7.82 -22.94 2.07
CA LYS A 106 9.03 -22.51 2.80
C LYS A 106 9.99 -21.74 1.90
N HIS A 107 10.20 -22.19 0.66
CA HIS A 107 10.98 -21.45 -0.32
C HIS A 107 10.42 -20.05 -0.58
N HIS A 108 9.09 -19.90 -0.65
CA HIS A 108 8.45 -18.57 -0.77
C HIS A 108 8.72 -17.68 0.45
N GLN A 109 8.69 -18.22 1.67
CA GLN A 109 9.03 -17.46 2.88
C GLN A 109 10.48 -16.99 2.87
N ASP A 110 11.40 -17.89 2.52
CA ASP A 110 12.82 -17.56 2.39
C ASP A 110 13.06 -16.51 1.30
N TYR A 111 12.31 -16.61 0.20
CA TYR A 111 12.38 -15.65 -0.89
C TYR A 111 11.97 -14.24 -0.45
N LEU A 112 10.91 -14.09 0.35
CA LEU A 112 10.51 -12.79 0.92
C LEU A 112 11.61 -12.22 1.84
N LEU A 113 12.27 -13.06 2.64
CA LEU A 113 13.41 -12.64 3.46
C LEU A 113 14.58 -12.17 2.60
N VAL A 114 14.91 -12.92 1.54
CA VAL A 114 15.97 -12.56 0.60
C VAL A 114 15.65 -11.26 -0.12
N GLN A 115 14.40 -11.01 -0.51
CA GLN A 115 13.98 -9.73 -1.08
C GLN A 115 14.21 -8.57 -0.10
N LEU A 116 13.81 -8.73 1.16
CA LEU A 116 14.02 -7.71 2.19
C LEU A 116 15.51 -7.42 2.42
N ILE A 117 16.33 -8.46 2.58
CA ILE A 117 17.77 -8.33 2.82
C ILE A 117 18.46 -7.67 1.62
N ARG A 118 18.13 -8.10 0.39
CA ARG A 118 18.73 -7.51 -0.82
C ARG A 118 18.31 -6.06 -1.01
N ALA A 119 17.04 -5.72 -0.76
CA ALA A 119 16.58 -4.34 -0.83
C ALA A 119 17.30 -3.45 0.19
N GLY A 120 17.43 -3.91 1.44
CA GLY A 120 18.20 -3.21 2.48
C GLY A 120 19.66 -3.01 2.09
N ALA A 121 20.34 -4.06 1.62
CA ALA A 121 21.74 -3.99 1.19
C ALA A 121 21.96 -3.01 0.02
N VAL A 122 21.00 -2.91 -0.91
CA VAL A 122 21.06 -1.92 -2.00
C VAL A 122 20.97 -0.50 -1.45
N VAL A 123 20.07 -0.25 -0.50
CA VAL A 123 19.92 1.07 0.15
C VAL A 123 21.19 1.43 0.93
N GLU A 124 21.76 0.51 1.70
CA GLU A 124 23.01 0.72 2.44
C GLU A 124 24.17 1.05 1.49
N ARG A 125 24.30 0.31 0.38
CA ARG A 125 25.30 0.59 -0.65
C ARG A 125 25.09 1.98 -1.27
N TYR A 126 23.86 2.36 -1.55
CA TYR A 126 23.56 3.67 -2.13
C TYR A 126 23.87 4.80 -1.15
N ALA A 127 23.56 4.61 0.14
CA ALA A 127 23.94 5.53 1.19
C ALA A 127 25.47 5.68 1.29
N ALA A 128 26.20 4.57 1.28
CA ALA A 128 27.67 4.56 1.34
C ALA A 128 28.34 5.26 0.15
N HIS A 129 27.75 5.18 -1.04
CA HIS A 129 28.21 5.90 -2.23
C HIS A 129 27.70 7.34 -2.33
N GLY A 130 26.90 7.81 -1.36
CA GLY A 130 26.31 9.14 -1.40
C GLY A 130 25.30 9.34 -2.54
N LEU A 131 24.69 8.27 -3.03
CA LEU A 131 23.70 8.29 -4.13
C LEU A 131 22.26 8.54 -3.65
N LEU A 132 22.03 8.57 -2.34
CA LEU A 132 20.72 8.91 -1.78
C LEU A 132 20.60 10.44 -1.75
N PRO A 133 19.68 11.04 -2.53
CA PRO A 133 19.50 12.48 -2.55
C PRO A 133 18.96 12.97 -1.22
N ARG A 134 19.29 14.21 -0.87
CA ARG A 134 18.73 14.89 0.31
C ARG A 134 17.32 15.42 0.05
N VAL A 135 17.02 15.67 -1.22
CA VAL A 135 15.74 16.20 -1.65
C VAL A 135 14.73 15.04 -1.79
N PRO A 136 13.56 15.12 -1.13
CA PRO A 136 12.52 14.10 -1.27
C PRO A 136 11.91 14.07 -2.68
N GLY A 137 11.62 12.87 -3.15
CA GLY A 137 10.93 12.64 -4.42
C GLY A 137 11.83 12.69 -5.65
N THR A 138 11.31 12.21 -6.78
CA THR A 138 11.97 12.34 -8.08
C THR A 138 11.73 13.73 -8.68
N ALA A 139 12.51 14.14 -9.69
CA ALA A 139 12.26 15.40 -10.40
C ALA A 139 10.85 15.48 -10.98
N GLU A 140 10.36 14.39 -11.59
CA GLU A 140 8.97 14.29 -12.08
C GLU A 140 7.93 14.50 -10.97
N GLN A 141 8.15 13.90 -9.79
CA GLN A 141 7.24 14.09 -8.66
C GLN A 141 7.26 15.55 -8.16
N ARG A 142 8.42 16.20 -8.15
CA ARG A 142 8.59 17.60 -7.74
C ARG A 142 7.94 18.58 -8.71
N ASP A 143 8.01 18.29 -10.00
CA ASP A 143 7.34 19.10 -11.04
C ASP A 143 5.80 18.98 -10.95
N TRP A 144 5.29 17.83 -10.49
CA TRP A 144 3.86 17.55 -10.44
C TRP A 144 3.20 17.92 -9.11
N ASP A 145 3.86 17.68 -7.97
CA ASP A 145 3.30 17.86 -6.63
C ASP A 145 3.75 19.19 -5.98
N PRO A 146 2.88 20.23 -5.94
CA PRO A 146 3.21 21.50 -5.33
C PRO A 146 3.31 21.44 -3.80
N ALA A 147 2.98 20.32 -3.16
CA ALA A 147 3.15 20.14 -1.72
C ALA A 147 4.62 19.90 -1.32
N ILE A 148 5.47 19.48 -2.27
CA ILE A 148 6.91 19.34 -2.02
C ILE A 148 7.54 20.75 -2.02
N PRO A 149 8.27 21.14 -0.95
CA PRO A 149 8.92 22.44 -0.91
C PRO A 149 9.89 22.66 -2.06
N LEU A 150 10.04 23.91 -2.49
CA LEU A 150 11.08 24.30 -3.44
C LEU A 150 12.44 24.30 -2.75
N PHE A 151 13.32 23.41 -3.18
CA PHE A 151 14.71 23.35 -2.73
C PHE A 151 15.58 24.14 -3.73
N LEU A 152 15.81 25.43 -3.46
CA LEU A 152 16.52 26.33 -4.39
C LEU A 152 18.05 26.13 -4.38
N GLU A 153 18.60 25.43 -3.39
CA GLU A 153 20.02 25.07 -3.28
C GLU A 153 20.37 23.79 -4.07
N ASP A 154 19.57 23.45 -5.10
CA ASP A 154 19.63 22.22 -5.90
C ASP A 154 20.92 22.12 -6.74
N VAL A 155 22.08 21.90 -6.09
CA VAL A 155 23.31 21.43 -6.76
C VAL A 155 23.15 20.00 -7.31
N ASP A 156 22.04 19.35 -6.96
CA ASP A 156 21.62 18.01 -7.37
C ASP A 156 20.42 18.07 -8.35
N GLU A 157 20.35 19.16 -9.13
CA GLU A 157 19.25 19.56 -10.04
C GLU A 157 18.82 18.47 -11.03
N HIS A 158 19.69 17.49 -11.27
CA HIS A 158 19.37 16.30 -12.04
C HIS A 158 19.67 15.08 -11.19
N GLY A 159 18.92 14.92 -10.09
CA GLY A 159 18.74 13.65 -9.37
C GLY A 159 18.28 12.57 -10.35
N ARG A 160 19.21 12.09 -11.17
CA ARG A 160 18.99 11.01 -12.11
C ARG A 160 18.65 9.81 -11.25
N PRO A 161 17.67 9.01 -11.65
CA PRO A 161 17.41 7.76 -10.98
C PRO A 161 18.74 7.02 -10.89
N PRO A 162 19.08 6.46 -9.71
CA PRO A 162 20.33 5.79 -9.51
C PRO A 162 20.53 4.77 -10.64
N PRO A 163 21.73 4.69 -11.25
CA PRO A 163 21.93 3.86 -12.41
C PRO A 163 21.53 2.43 -12.06
N THR A 164 20.65 1.84 -12.89
CA THR A 164 20.24 0.45 -12.77
C THR A 164 21.52 -0.38 -12.66
N PRO A 165 21.68 -1.23 -11.63
CA PRO A 165 22.91 -2.00 -11.49
C PRO A 165 23.12 -2.80 -12.76
N LEU A 166 24.16 -2.43 -13.52
CA LEU A 166 24.67 -3.20 -14.64
C LEU A 166 25.04 -4.57 -14.08
N GLN A 167 24.16 -5.55 -14.26
CA GLN A 167 24.49 -6.93 -13.97
C GLN A 167 25.70 -7.28 -14.82
N GLY A 168 26.80 -7.57 -14.13
CA GLY A 168 28.09 -7.87 -14.74
C GLY A 168 27.95 -8.99 -15.77
N GLN A 169 28.55 -8.72 -16.93
CA GLN A 169 29.20 -9.66 -17.82
C GLN A 169 28.59 -11.07 -17.88
N GLN A 170 27.76 -11.30 -18.91
CA GLN A 170 27.78 -12.57 -19.63
C GLN A 170 27.33 -12.38 -21.09
N GLN A 171 28.32 -12.50 -21.97
CA GLN A 171 28.30 -13.09 -23.31
C GLN A 171 27.70 -12.30 -24.49
N GLN A 172 28.53 -12.20 -25.53
CA GLN A 172 28.50 -11.33 -26.70
C GLN A 172 27.38 -11.61 -27.73
N GLN A 173 26.25 -12.21 -27.34
CA GLN A 173 25.09 -12.43 -28.22
C GLN A 173 23.82 -11.70 -27.75
N GLN A 174 23.85 -11.00 -26.61
CA GLN A 174 22.70 -10.25 -26.07
C GLN A 174 22.72 -8.73 -26.35
N GLN A 175 23.64 -8.22 -27.17
CA GLN A 175 23.74 -6.77 -27.41
C GLN A 175 22.52 -6.18 -28.14
N GLN A 176 21.87 -6.92 -29.06
CA GLN A 176 20.68 -6.39 -29.75
C GLN A 176 19.43 -6.36 -28.87
N GLN A 177 19.19 -7.36 -28.01
CA GLN A 177 18.07 -7.33 -27.06
C GLN A 177 18.27 -6.30 -25.95
N GLN A 178 19.50 -6.10 -25.48
CA GLN A 178 19.80 -5.06 -24.49
C GLN A 178 19.55 -3.65 -25.04
N VAL A 179 19.94 -3.37 -26.29
CA VAL A 179 19.66 -2.06 -26.91
C VAL A 179 18.16 -1.82 -27.06
N ASN A 180 17.38 -2.84 -27.46
CA ASN A 180 15.92 -2.71 -27.56
C ASN A 180 15.26 -2.48 -26.19
N ASN A 181 15.73 -3.15 -25.13
CA ASN A 181 15.21 -2.94 -23.77
C ASN A 181 15.59 -1.56 -23.22
N MET A 182 16.80 -1.07 -23.52
CA MET A 182 17.21 0.29 -23.14
C MET A 182 16.43 1.36 -23.91
N MET A 183 16.11 1.13 -25.19
CA MET A 183 15.22 2.02 -25.94
C MET A 183 13.79 2.01 -25.40
N CYS A 184 13.26 0.83 -25.05
CA CYS A 184 11.95 0.71 -24.43
C CYS A 184 11.89 1.46 -23.09
N ALA A 185 12.89 1.28 -22.23
CA ALA A 185 12.98 2.00 -20.96
C ALA A 185 13.05 3.53 -21.17
N ARG A 186 13.91 4.01 -22.07
CA ARG A 186 13.98 5.45 -22.41
C ARG A 186 12.67 5.99 -22.95
N MET A 187 12.00 5.22 -23.80
CA MET A 187 10.70 5.60 -24.37
C MET A 187 9.60 5.65 -23.30
N ILE A 188 9.65 4.76 -22.30
CA ILE A 188 8.76 4.81 -21.13
C ILE A 188 9.06 6.07 -20.31
N ASP A 189 10.33 6.34 -20.02
CA ASP A 189 10.74 7.52 -19.26
C ASP A 189 10.32 8.82 -19.97
N GLU A 190 10.48 8.90 -21.30
CA GLU A 190 10.07 10.05 -22.10
C GLU A 190 8.55 10.25 -22.15
N ARG A 191 7.77 9.15 -22.16
CA ARG A 191 6.30 9.20 -22.23
C ARG A 191 5.65 9.47 -20.87
N MET A 192 6.23 8.96 -19.79
CA MET A 192 5.67 9.09 -18.45
C MET A 192 6.21 10.31 -17.73
N GLY A 193 7.47 10.70 -18.00
CA GLY A 193 8.16 11.76 -17.27
C GLY A 193 7.54 13.16 -17.38
N ARG A 194 6.72 13.44 -18.39
CA ARG A 194 5.97 14.71 -18.53
C ARG A 194 4.58 14.46 -19.09
N THR A 195 3.58 14.48 -18.22
CA THR A 195 2.17 14.27 -18.58
C THR A 195 1.55 15.48 -19.29
N ALA A 196 2.03 16.69 -19.02
CA ALA A 196 1.59 17.93 -19.65
C ALA A 196 2.78 18.81 -20.02
N HIS A 197 2.66 19.54 -21.12
CA HIS A 197 3.66 20.51 -21.57
C HIS A 197 3.16 21.94 -21.35
N THR A 198 4.10 22.84 -21.07
CA THR A 198 3.82 24.27 -21.06
C THR A 198 3.31 24.70 -22.44
N PRO A 199 2.26 25.53 -22.52
CA PRO A 199 1.78 26.04 -23.80
C PRO A 199 2.90 26.79 -24.51
N ASN A 200 3.10 26.53 -25.81
CA ASN A 200 4.15 27.17 -26.61
C ASN A 200 4.01 28.70 -26.70
N GLU A 201 2.82 29.25 -26.42
CA GLU A 201 2.57 30.69 -26.35
C GLU A 201 3.23 31.36 -25.13
N LEU A 202 3.46 30.60 -24.04
CA LEU A 202 4.09 31.11 -22.83
C LEU A 202 5.60 30.88 -22.81
N ALA A 203 6.04 29.72 -23.30
CA ALA A 203 7.45 29.40 -23.49
C ALA A 203 7.56 28.37 -24.62
N ASN A 204 8.23 28.74 -25.70
CA ASN A 204 8.38 27.87 -26.86
C ASN A 204 9.49 26.83 -26.60
N ARG A 205 9.07 25.59 -26.31
CA ARG A 205 10.00 24.48 -26.06
C ARG A 205 10.93 24.20 -27.25
N HIS A 206 10.49 24.44 -28.49
CA HIS A 206 11.31 24.17 -29.68
C HIS A 206 12.53 25.09 -29.76
N GLU A 207 12.44 26.27 -29.16
CA GLU A 207 13.54 27.24 -29.02
C GLU A 207 14.32 27.07 -27.71
N GLY A 208 13.92 26.08 -26.88
CA GLY A 208 14.54 25.81 -25.59
C GLY A 208 14.07 26.71 -24.44
N GLU A 209 13.04 27.54 -24.65
CA GLU A 209 12.48 28.41 -23.60
C GLU A 209 11.78 27.59 -22.51
N LYS A 210 11.99 27.99 -21.25
CA LYS A 210 11.36 27.39 -20.06
C LYS A 210 10.91 28.50 -19.12
N LEU A 211 9.80 28.27 -18.42
CA LEU A 211 9.31 29.19 -17.39
C LEU A 211 10.03 28.92 -16.07
N GLU A 212 10.51 29.99 -15.43
CA GLU A 212 11.02 29.95 -14.06
C GLU A 212 9.86 29.89 -13.05
N PRO A 213 10.05 29.22 -11.90
CA PRO A 213 9.01 29.15 -10.86
C PRO A 213 8.75 30.54 -10.27
N ASN A 214 7.55 31.09 -10.52
CA ASN A 214 7.14 32.37 -9.94
C ASN A 214 6.48 32.15 -8.56
N THR A 215 7.22 32.45 -7.49
CA THR A 215 6.76 32.31 -6.10
C THR A 215 6.21 33.61 -5.49
N MET A 216 6.07 34.69 -6.28
CA MET A 216 5.64 36.00 -5.77
C MET A 216 4.28 35.96 -5.05
N PHE A 217 3.39 35.04 -5.43
CA PHE A 217 2.07 34.85 -4.82
C PHE A 217 1.95 33.53 -4.05
N ALA A 218 3.07 32.85 -3.78
CA ALA A 218 3.05 31.63 -2.99
C ALA A 218 2.69 31.98 -1.54
N SER A 219 1.59 31.40 -1.04
CA SER A 219 1.26 31.41 0.38
C SER A 219 1.65 30.07 0.97
N TYR A 220 2.34 30.09 2.11
CA TYR A 220 2.53 28.89 2.94
C TYR A 220 1.25 28.49 3.69
N ASP A 221 0.24 29.37 3.72
CA ASP A 221 -1.05 29.11 4.36
C ASP A 221 -2.10 28.68 3.32
N PRO A 222 -2.53 27.41 3.30
CA PRO A 222 -3.53 26.89 2.37
C PRO A 222 -4.92 27.49 2.60
N SER A 223 -5.18 28.10 3.76
CA SER A 223 -6.46 28.73 4.06
C SER A 223 -6.66 30.10 3.38
N ALA A 224 -5.58 30.69 2.86
CA ALA A 224 -5.62 32.02 2.24
C ALA A 224 -6.37 32.09 0.90
N PHE A 225 -6.46 30.98 0.17
CA PHE A 225 -7.06 30.94 -1.18
C PHE A 225 -8.36 30.13 -1.24
N VAL A 226 -8.68 29.38 -0.19
CA VAL A 226 -9.83 28.47 -0.15
C VAL A 226 -10.97 29.13 0.62
N SER A 227 -11.92 29.70 -0.11
CA SER A 227 -13.21 30.11 0.46
C SER A 227 -14.17 28.92 0.53
N ASP A 228 -13.95 28.04 1.50
CA ASP A 228 -14.81 26.86 1.77
C ASP A 228 -16.14 27.24 2.44
N HIS A 229 -16.82 28.24 1.86
CA HIS A 229 -18.18 28.57 2.22
C HIS A 229 -19.14 27.80 1.31
N VAL A 230 -19.39 26.54 1.67
CA VAL A 230 -20.42 25.73 1.03
C VAL A 230 -21.78 26.36 1.31
N LYS A 231 -22.38 27.01 0.29
CA LYS A 231 -23.76 27.48 0.35
C LYS A 231 -24.70 26.27 0.39
N MET A 232 -25.14 25.90 1.59
CA MET A 232 -26.06 24.77 1.81
C MET A 232 -27.45 24.99 1.19
N ARG A 233 -27.82 26.25 0.93
CA ARG A 233 -29.07 26.62 0.25
C ARG A 233 -28.78 27.76 -0.71
N ASP A 234 -29.30 27.64 -1.92
CA ASP A 234 -29.29 28.74 -2.87
C ASP A 234 -30.25 29.85 -2.44
N ASP A 235 -29.76 31.09 -2.44
CA ASP A 235 -30.56 32.28 -2.16
C ASP A 235 -31.60 32.47 -3.27
N LYS A 236 -32.89 32.37 -2.92
CA LYS A 236 -34.00 32.56 -3.86
C LYS A 236 -34.25 34.04 -4.14
N ARG A 237 -34.71 34.35 -5.34
CA ARG A 237 -35.12 35.72 -5.73
C ARG A 237 -36.30 36.19 -4.84
N PRO A 238 -36.25 37.41 -4.27
CA PRO A 238 -37.25 37.87 -3.31
C PRO A 238 -38.54 38.33 -3.97
N TYR A 239 -39.44 37.38 -4.26
CA TYR A 239 -40.74 37.64 -4.92
C TYR A 239 -41.71 38.47 -4.06
N TRP A 240 -41.51 38.50 -2.73
CA TRP A 240 -42.35 39.23 -1.78
C TRP A 240 -42.14 40.75 -1.78
N SER A 241 -41.19 41.29 -2.57
CA SER A 241 -40.85 42.72 -2.56
C SER A 241 -40.76 43.26 -3.98
N ARG A 242 -41.74 44.10 -4.39
CA ARG A 242 -41.84 44.65 -5.76
C ARG A 242 -40.55 45.31 -6.26
N ARG A 243 -39.94 46.19 -5.47
CA ARG A 243 -38.68 46.89 -5.84
C ARG A 243 -37.52 45.90 -5.97
N ARG A 244 -37.30 45.04 -4.96
CA ARG A 244 -36.20 44.05 -4.97
C ARG A 244 -36.37 42.99 -6.06
N TRP A 245 -37.60 42.57 -6.36
CA TRP A 245 -37.86 41.64 -7.44
C TRP A 245 -37.34 42.18 -8.77
N ALA A 246 -37.70 43.43 -9.13
CA ALA A 246 -37.24 44.07 -10.36
C ALA A 246 -35.72 44.35 -10.37
N LEU A 247 -35.14 44.70 -9.22
CA LEU A 247 -33.70 45.00 -9.12
C LEU A 247 -32.79 43.77 -9.18
N THR A 248 -33.28 42.60 -8.74
CA THR A 248 -32.51 41.35 -8.80
C THR A 248 -32.87 40.52 -10.04
N ASP A 249 -33.28 41.17 -11.14
CA ASP A 249 -33.60 40.47 -12.38
C ASP A 249 -32.34 39.90 -13.03
N LYS A 250 -32.44 38.66 -13.51
CA LYS A 250 -31.35 37.97 -14.19
C LYS A 250 -31.72 37.84 -15.66
N PHE A 251 -31.18 38.71 -16.49
CA PHE A 251 -31.39 38.69 -17.94
C PHE A 251 -30.57 37.56 -18.58
N LEU A 252 -31.07 36.33 -18.46
CA LEU A 252 -30.47 35.15 -19.06
C LEU A 252 -31.49 34.40 -19.90
N VAL A 253 -31.07 34.00 -21.10
CA VAL A 253 -31.84 33.13 -21.98
C VAL A 253 -31.23 31.74 -21.87
N PRO A 254 -31.95 30.73 -21.35
CA PRO A 254 -31.41 29.38 -21.25
C PRO A 254 -31.07 28.87 -22.66
N LYS A 255 -29.82 28.45 -22.86
CA LYS A 255 -29.36 27.81 -24.09
C LYS A 255 -29.04 26.36 -23.78
N SER A 256 -29.70 25.44 -24.47
CA SER A 256 -29.23 24.06 -24.52
C SER A 256 -27.94 24.00 -25.34
N PRO A 257 -26.95 23.16 -24.95
CA PRO A 257 -25.82 22.87 -25.81
C PRO A 257 -26.37 22.32 -27.14
N LYS A 258 -26.10 23.00 -28.25
CA LYS A 258 -26.42 22.46 -29.58
C LYS A 258 -25.50 21.25 -29.82
N ALA A 259 -26.07 20.12 -30.28
CA ALA A 259 -25.24 19.03 -30.76
C ALA A 259 -24.33 19.59 -31.87
N LYS A 260 -23.01 19.51 -31.67
CA LYS A 260 -22.08 19.80 -32.77
C LYS A 260 -22.40 18.80 -33.87
N ASN A 261 -22.63 19.30 -35.08
CA ASN A 261 -22.79 18.49 -36.28
C ASN A 261 -21.61 17.51 -36.35
N THR A 262 -21.83 16.25 -36.01
CA THR A 262 -21.01 15.15 -36.50
C THR A 262 -21.02 15.28 -38.01
N ILE A 263 -19.84 15.55 -38.58
CA ILE A 263 -19.56 15.32 -39.99
C ILE A 263 -20.07 13.91 -40.29
N LYS A 264 -20.99 13.77 -41.25
CA LYS A 264 -21.29 12.47 -41.82
C LYS A 264 -20.04 12.09 -42.61
N ASP A 265 -19.37 11.02 -42.21
CA ASP A 265 -18.42 10.33 -43.09
C ASP A 265 -19.20 9.87 -44.32
N GLU A 266 -18.98 10.53 -45.45
CA GLU A 266 -19.24 9.99 -46.80
C GLU A 266 -17.99 9.25 -47.28
#